data_AF-A0AAW4D2J6-F1
#
_entry.id   AF-A0AAW4D2J6-F1
#
_cell.length_a   1.000
_cell.length_b   1.000
_cell.length_c   1.000
_cell.angle_alpha   90.00
_cell.angle_beta   90.00
_cell.angle_gamma   90.00
#
_symmetry.space_group_name_H-M   'P 1'
#
loop_
_entity.id
_entity.type
_entity.pdbx_description
1 polymer ?
#
loop_
_entity_poly.entity_id
_entity_poly.type
_entity_poly.pdbx_seq_one_letter_code
_entity_poly.pdbx_strand_id
1 'polypeptide(L)'
;MDTSKMRDLKALAVTCLPHQPLRFMRSHGALYIRNDSGIVFDVHQNRSFPELMAQNKDYAEFALACTPDTVLALFAEIDRLERKNANQAESIREYQDLTVGGDVSLGMLKADLRVTTGERDELKAENEALRTGQAIKRLSSDEVREAFNGAYYQSRDNGSDGEQCRAGVLAVIEAATAQAVSND
;
A
#
# COMPACT_ATOMS: atom_id res chain seq x y z
N MET A 1 30.75 -7.45 9.27
CA MET A 1 32.02 -8.06 8.86
C MET A 1 33.04 -6.94 8.71
N ASP A 2 34.27 -7.12 9.17
CA ASP A 2 35.29 -6.07 9.14
C ASP A 2 35.80 -5.89 7.69
N THR A 3 35.45 -4.75 7.09
CA THR A 3 35.80 -4.42 5.69
C THR A 3 37.31 -4.29 5.49
N SER A 4 38.07 -4.00 6.55
CA SER A 4 39.54 -3.97 6.50
C SER A 4 40.08 -5.37 6.23
N LYS A 5 39.60 -6.38 6.97
CA LYS A 5 40.06 -7.77 6.82
C LYS A 5 39.76 -8.36 5.45
N MET A 6 38.62 -7.99 4.86
CA MET A 6 38.25 -8.40 3.50
C MET A 6 39.15 -7.77 2.44
N ARG A 7 39.49 -6.48 2.62
CA ARG A 7 40.43 -5.79 1.73
C ARG A 7 41.81 -6.42 1.78
N ASP A 8 42.30 -6.73 2.98
CA ASP A 8 43.62 -7.35 3.19
C ASP A 8 43.67 -8.74 2.54
N LEU A 9 42.62 -9.55 2.71
CA LEU A 9 42.53 -10.88 2.09
C LEU A 9 42.50 -10.82 0.56
N LYS A 10 41.72 -9.88 -0.02
CA LYS A 10 41.66 -9.68 -1.48
C LYS A 10 43.03 -9.26 -2.02
N ALA A 11 43.71 -8.33 -1.34
CA ALA A 11 45.05 -7.90 -1.72
C ALA A 11 46.06 -9.06 -1.68
N LEU A 12 46.05 -9.85 -0.60
CA LEU A 12 46.90 -11.04 -0.48
C LEU A 12 46.64 -12.03 -1.62
N ALA A 13 45.38 -12.34 -1.91
CA ALA A 13 45.01 -13.27 -2.98
C ALA A 13 45.47 -12.79 -4.36
N VAL A 14 45.42 -11.49 -4.66
CA VAL A 14 45.95 -10.92 -5.91
C VAL A 14 47.47 -11.06 -6.01
N THR A 15 48.18 -10.90 -4.89
CA THR A 15 49.66 -10.99 -4.87
C THR A 15 50.19 -12.41 -4.84
N CYS A 16 49.35 -13.41 -4.54
CA CYS A 16 49.75 -14.80 -4.53
C CYS A 16 50.14 -15.27 -5.94
N LEU A 17 51.34 -15.82 -6.07
CA LEU A 17 51.72 -16.55 -7.28
C LEU A 17 50.88 -17.82 -7.41
N PRO A 18 50.64 -18.31 -8.65
CA PRO A 18 50.01 -19.60 -8.86
C PRO A 18 50.71 -20.69 -8.03
N HIS A 19 49.97 -21.29 -7.11
CA HIS A 19 50.50 -22.38 -6.28
C HIS A 19 50.50 -23.67 -7.09
N GLN A 20 51.45 -24.55 -6.82
CA GLN A 20 51.37 -25.92 -7.32
C GLN A 20 50.08 -26.59 -6.83
N PRO A 21 49.42 -27.40 -7.67
CA PRO A 21 48.22 -28.13 -7.27
C PRO A 21 48.47 -28.96 -6.01
N LEU A 22 47.68 -28.68 -4.98
CA LEU A 22 47.67 -29.45 -3.75
C LEU A 22 46.82 -30.71 -3.95
N ARG A 23 47.25 -31.82 -3.37
CA ARG A 23 46.54 -33.11 -3.44
C ARG A 23 46.63 -33.87 -2.13
N PHE A 24 45.61 -34.68 -1.89
CA PHE A 24 45.65 -35.67 -0.82
C PHE A 24 46.66 -36.76 -1.12
N MET A 25 47.43 -37.14 -0.11
CA MET A 25 48.29 -38.31 -0.13
C MET A 25 48.12 -39.09 1.17
N ARG A 26 47.86 -40.40 1.06
CA ARG A 26 47.89 -41.30 2.21
C ARG A 26 49.26 -41.95 2.30
N SER A 27 49.87 -41.92 3.47
CA SER A 27 51.17 -42.56 3.71
C SER A 27 51.28 -42.99 5.16
N HIS A 28 51.72 -44.23 5.42
CA HIS A 28 51.98 -44.78 6.77
C HIS A 28 50.84 -44.57 7.79
N GLY A 29 49.58 -44.68 7.35
CA GLY A 29 48.41 -44.53 8.22
C GLY A 29 47.99 -43.09 8.53
N ALA A 30 48.62 -42.10 7.90
CA ALA A 30 48.27 -40.68 7.98
C ALA A 30 47.83 -40.13 6.62
N LEU A 31 47.11 -39.01 6.64
CA LEU A 31 46.63 -38.29 5.47
C LEU A 31 47.33 -36.93 5.40
N TYR A 32 47.87 -36.59 4.25
CA TYR A 32 48.61 -35.34 4.06
C TYR A 32 48.00 -34.56 2.90
N ILE A 33 48.13 -33.24 2.95
CA ILE A 33 48.03 -32.37 1.77
C ILE A 33 49.45 -32.05 1.32
N ARG A 34 49.77 -32.32 0.05
CA ARG A 34 51.10 -32.10 -0.51
C ARG A 34 51.04 -31.46 -1.89
N ASN A 35 52.16 -30.86 -2.29
CA ASN A 35 52.47 -30.52 -3.68
C ASN A 35 53.65 -31.38 -4.17
N ASP A 36 54.25 -30.99 -5.30
CA ASP A 36 55.41 -31.69 -5.86
C ASP A 36 56.68 -31.41 -5.06
N SER A 37 56.75 -30.26 -4.37
CA SER A 37 57.85 -29.88 -3.49
C SER A 37 57.83 -30.53 -2.10
N GLY A 38 56.69 -31.06 -1.64
CA GLY A 38 56.61 -31.76 -0.35
C GLY A 38 55.26 -31.67 0.34
N ILE A 39 55.24 -32.06 1.63
CA ILE A 39 54.06 -32.00 2.50
C ILE A 39 53.82 -30.55 2.92
N VAL A 40 52.58 -30.08 2.76
CA VAL A 40 52.14 -28.73 3.11
C VAL A 40 51.31 -28.73 4.39
N PHE A 41 50.43 -29.73 4.56
CA PHE A 41 49.67 -29.94 5.79
C PHE A 41 49.59 -31.42 6.16
N ASP A 42 49.61 -31.69 7.47
CA ASP A 42 49.33 -33.00 8.03
C ASP A 42 47.89 -33.06 8.55
N VAL A 43 47.12 -34.03 8.08
CA VAL A 43 45.75 -34.30 8.52
C VAL A 43 45.80 -35.50 9.45
N HIS A 44 46.00 -35.22 10.73
CA HIS A 44 46.09 -36.23 11.77
C HIS A 44 44.82 -37.10 11.82
N GLN A 45 45.01 -38.39 11.58
CA GLN A 45 43.97 -39.40 11.68
C GLN A 45 44.04 -40.05 13.07
N ASN A 46 43.35 -39.45 14.05
CA ASN A 46 43.25 -40.07 15.37
C ASN A 46 42.17 -41.17 15.36
N ARG A 47 42.60 -42.42 15.20
CA ARG A 47 41.70 -43.60 15.15
C ARG A 47 40.87 -43.79 16.41
N SER A 48 41.26 -43.19 17.53
CA SER A 48 40.52 -43.25 18.79
C SER A 48 39.32 -42.31 18.83
N PHE A 49 39.20 -41.36 17.88
CA PHE A 49 38.10 -40.38 17.82
C PHE A 49 37.60 -40.20 16.38
N PRO A 50 36.76 -41.12 15.88
CA PRO A 50 36.29 -41.10 14.48
C PRO A 50 35.58 -39.82 14.07
N GLU A 51 34.88 -39.16 14.98
CA GLU A 51 34.12 -37.93 14.70
C GLU A 51 35.05 -36.73 14.42
N LEU A 52 36.19 -36.67 15.14
CA LEU A 52 37.25 -35.70 14.85
C LEU A 52 37.95 -36.01 13.52
N MET A 53 37.96 -37.27 13.07
CA MET A 53 38.51 -37.63 11.76
C MET A 53 37.67 -37.10 10.60
N ALA A 54 36.34 -37.15 10.71
CA ALA A 54 35.45 -36.58 9.70
C ALA A 54 35.64 -35.07 9.60
N GLN A 55 35.63 -34.37 10.74
CA GLN A 55 35.84 -32.93 10.79
C GLN A 55 37.22 -32.51 10.27
N ASN A 56 38.28 -33.25 10.61
CA ASN A 56 39.63 -32.98 10.09
C ASN A 56 39.71 -33.13 8.57
N LYS A 57 38.98 -34.09 8.01
CA LYS A 57 38.88 -34.28 6.56
C LYS A 57 38.16 -33.10 5.91
N ASP A 58 37.06 -32.62 6.49
CA ASP A 58 36.31 -31.47 5.99
C ASP A 58 37.17 -30.19 5.98
N TYR A 59 37.94 -29.94 7.04
CA TYR A 59 38.90 -28.83 7.07
C TYR A 59 39.98 -28.95 6.01
N ALA A 60 40.46 -30.17 5.76
CA ALA A 60 41.48 -30.42 4.74
C ALA A 60 40.91 -30.22 3.32
N GLU A 61 39.67 -30.66 3.07
CA GLU A 61 38.96 -30.39 1.82
C GLU A 61 38.71 -28.90 1.62
N PHE A 62 38.33 -28.19 2.67
CA PHE A 62 38.19 -26.73 2.65
C PHE A 62 39.52 -26.04 2.31
N ALA A 63 40.62 -26.44 2.94
CA ALA A 63 41.95 -25.89 2.66
C ALA A 63 42.38 -26.10 1.20
N LEU A 64 42.07 -27.27 0.61
CA LEU A 64 42.31 -27.54 -0.81
C LEU A 64 41.48 -26.64 -1.74
N ALA A 65 40.24 -26.35 -1.36
CA ALA A 65 39.35 -25.48 -2.13
C ALA A 65 39.73 -23.99 -2.03
N CYS A 66 40.42 -23.59 -0.95
CA CYS A 66 40.87 -22.23 -0.69
C CYS A 66 42.10 -21.84 -1.52
N THR A 67 41.96 -21.88 -2.84
CA THR A 67 42.96 -21.33 -3.76
C THR A 67 42.80 -19.81 -3.89
N PRO A 68 43.87 -19.06 -4.23
CA PRO A 68 43.76 -17.63 -4.54
C PRO A 68 42.67 -17.34 -5.57
N ASP A 69 42.57 -18.15 -6.62
CA ASP A 69 41.55 -18.02 -7.66
C ASP A 69 40.13 -18.19 -7.09
N THR A 70 39.91 -19.20 -6.24
CA THR A 70 38.62 -19.40 -5.57
C THR A 70 38.26 -18.18 -4.71
N VAL A 71 39.21 -17.65 -3.94
CA VAL A 71 39.00 -16.48 -3.08
C VAL A 71 38.63 -15.25 -3.93
N LEU A 72 39.35 -15.01 -5.02
CA LEU A 72 39.05 -13.90 -5.94
C LEU A 72 37.69 -14.06 -6.63
N ALA A 73 37.34 -15.28 -7.04
CA ALA A 73 36.03 -15.59 -7.60
C ALA A 73 34.90 -15.32 -6.59
N LEU A 74 35.08 -15.69 -5.32
CA LEU A 74 34.12 -15.39 -4.26
C LEU A 74 33.98 -13.87 -4.04
N PHE A 75 35.07 -13.10 -4.08
CA PHE A 75 34.99 -11.64 -4.03
C PHE A 75 34.24 -11.06 -5.22
N ALA A 76 34.46 -11.55 -6.43
CA ALA A 76 33.71 -11.11 -7.60
C ALA A 76 32.21 -11.41 -7.48
N GLU A 77 31.85 -12.55 -6.87
CA GLU A 77 30.47 -12.91 -6.60
C GLU A 77 29.82 -12.03 -5.52
N ILE A 78 30.57 -11.69 -4.46
CA ILE A 78 30.11 -10.71 -3.45
C ILE A 78 29.85 -9.36 -4.11
N ASP A 79 30.80 -8.84 -4.90
CA ASP A 79 30.67 -7.57 -5.62
C ASP A 79 29.47 -7.59 -6.59
N ARG A 80 29.13 -8.76 -7.17
CA ARG A 80 27.95 -8.95 -8.02
C ARG A 80 26.65 -8.94 -7.23
N LEU A 81 26.61 -9.64 -6.09
CA LEU A 81 25.43 -9.71 -5.21
C LEU A 81 25.13 -8.36 -4.57
N GLU A 82 26.14 -7.62 -4.14
CA GLU A 82 25.97 -6.26 -3.58
C GLU A 82 25.35 -5.31 -4.61
N ARG A 83 25.83 -5.34 -5.86
CA ARG A 83 25.22 -4.57 -6.97
C ARG A 83 23.77 -4.98 -7.22
N LYS A 84 23.47 -6.28 -7.22
CA LYS A 84 22.10 -6.78 -7.38
C LYS A 84 21.19 -6.27 -6.25
N ASN A 85 21.66 -6.33 -5.01
CA ASN A 85 20.90 -5.88 -3.85
C ASN A 85 20.66 -4.36 -3.88
N ALA A 86 21.66 -3.57 -4.28
CA ALA A 86 21.52 -2.12 -4.44
C ALA A 86 20.44 -1.78 -5.48
N ASN A 87 20.47 -2.44 -6.64
CA ASN A 87 19.46 -2.24 -7.68
C ASN A 87 18.04 -2.63 -7.19
N GLN A 88 17.92 -3.74 -6.45
CA GLN A 88 16.65 -4.15 -5.88
C GLN A 88 16.13 -3.16 -4.85
N ALA A 89 17.00 -2.60 -4.00
CA ALA A 89 16.63 -1.58 -3.03
C ALA A 89 16.15 -0.30 -3.71
N GLU A 90 16.78 0.10 -4.82
CA GLU A 90 16.34 1.24 -5.63
C GLU A 90 14.95 1.00 -6.25
N SER A 91 14.73 -0.16 -6.87
CA SER A 91 13.41 -0.51 -7.41
C SER A 91 12.32 -0.54 -6.33
N ILE A 92 12.62 -1.11 -5.15
CA ILE A 92 11.67 -1.13 -4.02
C ILE A 92 11.31 0.29 -3.59
N ARG A 93 12.30 1.20 -3.53
CA ARG A 93 12.08 2.59 -3.16
C ARG A 93 11.20 3.31 -4.19
N GLU A 94 11.44 3.10 -5.48
CA GLU A 94 10.60 3.66 -6.55
C GLU A 94 9.14 3.19 -6.44
N TYR A 95 8.91 1.89 -6.20
CA TYR A 95 7.56 1.36 -5.97
C TYR A 95 6.89 1.93 -4.71
N GLN A 96 7.66 2.17 -3.64
CA GLN A 96 7.16 2.81 -2.43
C GLN A 96 6.75 4.28 -2.68
N ASP A 97 7.56 5.03 -3.42
CA ASP A 97 7.23 6.42 -3.77
C ASP A 97 5.96 6.49 -4.64
N LEU A 98 5.80 5.57 -5.59
CA LEU A 98 4.58 5.44 -6.41
C LEU A 98 3.34 5.07 -5.58
N THR A 99 3.47 4.16 -4.61
CA THR A 99 2.34 3.73 -3.77
C THR A 99 1.93 4.82 -2.78
N VAL A 100 2.88 5.52 -2.15
CA VAL A 100 2.57 6.66 -1.28
C VAL A 100 1.90 7.80 -2.08
N GLY A 101 2.36 8.08 -3.31
CA GLY A 101 1.70 9.05 -4.19
C GLY A 101 0.29 8.62 -4.62
N GLY A 102 0.09 7.31 -4.82
CA GLY A 102 -1.21 6.71 -5.14
C GLY A 102 -2.21 6.82 -3.99
N ASP A 103 -1.79 6.57 -2.76
CA ASP A 103 -2.65 6.64 -1.57
C ASP A 103 -3.11 8.07 -1.27
N VAL A 104 -2.23 9.07 -1.44
CA VAL A 104 -2.60 10.49 -1.31
C VAL A 104 -3.64 10.87 -2.37
N SER A 105 -3.43 10.45 -3.62
CA SER A 105 -4.35 10.74 -4.73
C SER A 105 -5.73 10.10 -4.52
N LEU A 106 -5.77 8.86 -4.02
CA LEU A 106 -7.03 8.18 -3.68
C LEU A 106 -7.75 8.83 -2.49
N GLY A 107 -6.99 9.30 -1.49
CA GLY A 107 -7.51 10.04 -0.34
C GLY A 107 -8.18 11.34 -0.75
N MET A 108 -7.54 12.12 -1.64
CA MET A 108 -8.10 13.35 -2.20
C MET A 108 -9.36 13.08 -3.01
N LEU A 109 -9.34 12.09 -3.91
CA LEU A 109 -10.50 11.74 -4.73
C LEU A 109 -11.71 11.32 -3.87
N LYS A 110 -11.48 10.59 -2.77
CA LYS A 110 -12.54 10.23 -1.80
C LYS A 110 -13.09 11.45 -1.06
N ALA A 111 -12.25 12.43 -0.74
CA ALA A 111 -12.69 13.66 -0.11
C ALA A 111 -13.55 14.48 -1.08
N ASP A 112 -13.11 14.65 -2.31
CA ASP A 112 -13.85 15.38 -3.36
C ASP A 112 -15.21 14.72 -3.64
N LEU A 113 -15.25 13.38 -3.69
CA LEU A 113 -16.50 12.63 -3.87
C LEU A 113 -17.49 12.90 -2.73
N ARG A 114 -17.00 12.97 -1.47
CA ARG A 114 -17.86 13.27 -0.31
C ARG A 114 -18.42 14.68 -0.36
N VAL A 115 -17.59 15.67 -0.71
CA VAL A 115 -18.01 17.07 -0.87
C VAL A 115 -19.07 17.17 -1.96
N THR A 116 -18.78 16.63 -3.15
CA THR A 116 -19.71 16.65 -4.29
C THR A 116 -21.03 15.95 -3.98
N THR A 117 -20.98 14.86 -3.21
CA THR A 117 -22.20 14.15 -2.79
C THR A 117 -23.04 15.00 -1.84
N GLY A 118 -22.39 15.68 -0.87
CA GLY A 118 -23.06 16.61 0.04
C GLY A 118 -23.71 17.78 -0.71
N GLU A 119 -22.97 18.44 -1.60
CA GLU A 119 -23.49 19.55 -2.42
C GLU A 119 -24.68 19.11 -3.28
N ARG A 120 -24.64 17.91 -3.86
CA ARG A 120 -25.75 17.35 -4.65
C ARG A 120 -26.99 17.14 -3.77
N ASP A 121 -26.81 16.64 -2.55
CA ASP A 121 -27.92 16.37 -1.65
C ASP A 121 -28.54 17.68 -1.12
N GLU A 122 -27.72 18.70 -0.85
CA GLU A 122 -28.17 20.07 -0.56
C GLU A 122 -28.96 20.68 -1.73
N LEU A 123 -28.42 20.60 -2.95
CA LEU A 123 -29.10 21.11 -4.15
C LEU A 123 -30.40 20.37 -4.46
N LYS A 124 -30.49 19.08 -4.13
CA LYS A 124 -31.76 18.33 -4.22
C LYS A 124 -32.78 18.84 -3.22
N ALA A 125 -32.38 19.03 -1.97
CA ALA A 125 -33.25 19.58 -0.93
C ALA A 125 -33.73 21.01 -1.29
N GLU A 126 -32.85 21.86 -1.81
CA GLU A 126 -33.20 23.20 -2.27
C GLU A 126 -34.17 23.17 -3.47
N ASN A 127 -33.93 22.30 -4.46
CA ASN A 127 -34.84 22.16 -5.60
C ASN A 127 -36.22 21.65 -5.19
N GLU A 128 -36.29 20.73 -4.23
CA GLU A 128 -37.55 20.23 -3.68
C GLU A 128 -38.32 21.36 -2.98
N ALA A 129 -37.66 22.11 -2.10
CA ALA A 129 -38.25 23.26 -1.43
C ALA A 129 -38.74 24.35 -2.42
N LEU A 130 -37.97 24.61 -3.49
CA LEU A 130 -38.37 25.54 -4.55
C LEU A 130 -39.58 25.03 -5.34
N ARG A 131 -39.66 23.73 -5.64
CA ARG A 131 -40.82 23.13 -6.30
C ARG A 131 -42.07 23.27 -5.45
N THR A 132 -42.01 22.96 -4.16
CA THR A 132 -43.13 23.15 -3.23
C THR A 132 -43.54 24.63 -3.15
N GLY A 133 -42.58 25.54 -3.03
CA GLY A 133 -42.84 26.98 -3.00
C GLY A 133 -43.45 27.53 -4.30
N GLN A 134 -43.06 26.99 -5.45
CA GLN A 134 -43.65 27.32 -6.75
C GLN A 134 -45.03 26.69 -6.94
N ALA A 135 -45.29 25.48 -6.44
CA ALA A 135 -46.61 24.87 -6.44
C ALA A 135 -47.60 25.71 -5.64
N ILE A 136 -47.19 26.22 -4.47
CA ILE A 136 -48.01 27.14 -3.66
C ILE A 136 -48.30 28.45 -4.41
N LYS A 137 -47.36 28.95 -5.22
CA LYS A 137 -47.56 30.14 -6.07
C LYS A 137 -48.41 29.90 -7.32
N ARG A 138 -48.72 28.64 -7.66
CA ARG A 138 -49.41 28.27 -8.91
C ARG A 138 -50.92 28.10 -8.78
N LEU A 139 -51.52 28.29 -7.61
CA LEU A 139 -52.98 28.44 -7.55
C LEU A 139 -53.38 29.57 -8.50
N SER A 140 -54.19 29.23 -9.49
CA SER A 140 -54.71 30.23 -10.41
C SER A 140 -55.56 31.24 -9.63
N SER A 141 -55.60 32.49 -10.10
CA SER A 141 -56.40 33.53 -9.45
C SER A 141 -57.88 33.13 -9.31
N ASP A 142 -58.37 32.22 -10.15
CA ASP A 142 -59.73 31.68 -10.07
C ASP A 142 -59.87 30.58 -9.01
N GLU A 143 -58.91 29.67 -8.85
CA GLU A 143 -58.93 28.66 -7.76
C GLU A 143 -58.80 29.31 -6.38
N VAL A 144 -57.95 30.33 -6.23
CA VAL A 144 -57.87 31.14 -5.00
C VAL A 144 -59.20 31.80 -4.70
N ARG A 145 -59.84 32.37 -5.73
CA ARG A 145 -61.13 33.06 -5.61
C ARG A 145 -62.25 32.08 -5.29
N GLU A 146 -62.24 30.89 -5.86
CA GLU A 146 -63.25 29.85 -5.66
C GLU A 146 -63.14 29.23 -4.26
N ALA A 147 -61.92 28.90 -3.80
CA ALA A 147 -61.68 28.41 -2.43
C ALA A 147 -62.05 29.46 -1.37
N PHE A 148 -61.67 30.73 -1.59
CA PHE A 148 -62.03 31.83 -0.70
C PHE A 148 -63.55 32.03 -0.63
N ASN A 149 -64.20 32.15 -1.79
CA ASN A 149 -65.63 32.41 -1.87
C ASN A 149 -66.47 31.23 -1.36
N GLY A 150 -66.03 30.00 -1.62
CA GLY A 150 -66.69 28.79 -1.12
C GLY A 150 -66.80 28.80 0.41
N ALA A 151 -65.69 29.05 1.12
CA ALA A 151 -65.68 29.11 2.57
C ALA A 151 -66.32 30.40 3.13
N TYR A 152 -66.09 31.54 2.48
CA TYR A 152 -66.63 32.84 2.89
C TYR A 152 -68.16 32.86 2.85
N TYR A 153 -68.77 32.31 1.78
CA TYR A 153 -70.23 32.33 1.61
C TYR A 153 -70.96 31.12 2.21
N GLN A 154 -70.29 30.00 2.50
CA GLN A 154 -70.91 28.87 3.22
C GLN A 154 -71.03 29.13 4.73
N SER A 155 -70.22 30.04 5.29
CA SER A 155 -70.21 30.40 6.72
C SER A 155 -71.31 31.39 7.13
N ARG A 156 -72.26 31.66 6.23
CA ARG A 156 -73.21 32.78 6.31
C ARG A 156 -74.20 32.68 7.49
N ASP A 157 -74.30 31.53 8.12
CA ASP A 157 -75.27 31.29 9.17
C ASP A 157 -74.80 31.64 10.59
N ASN A 158 -73.50 31.88 10.90
CA ASN A 158 -73.08 31.97 12.31
C ASN A 158 -71.86 32.85 12.72
N GLY A 159 -71.37 33.81 11.93
CA GLY A 159 -70.17 34.58 12.34
C GLY A 159 -70.09 36.03 11.86
N SER A 160 -69.34 36.87 12.59
CA SER A 160 -69.07 38.26 12.19
C SER A 160 -68.21 38.32 10.92
N ASP A 161 -68.29 39.42 10.15
CA ASP A 161 -67.54 39.57 8.88
C ASP A 161 -66.04 39.27 9.00
N GLY A 162 -65.43 39.56 10.16
CA GLY A 162 -64.03 39.24 10.45
C GLY A 162 -63.75 37.73 10.55
N GLU A 163 -64.68 36.95 11.08
CA GLU A 163 -64.55 35.48 11.20
C GLU A 163 -64.76 34.80 9.84
N GLN A 164 -65.68 35.31 9.02
CA GLN A 164 -65.92 34.82 7.66
C GLN A 164 -64.70 35.08 6.76
N CYS A 165 -64.09 36.26 6.86
CA CYS A 165 -62.86 36.59 6.15
C CYS A 165 -61.69 35.68 6.59
N ARG A 166 -61.54 35.44 7.90
CA ARG A 166 -60.52 34.52 8.42
C ARG A 166 -60.72 33.09 7.93
N ALA A 167 -61.96 32.60 7.89
CA ALA A 167 -62.30 31.28 7.36
C ALA A 167 -61.98 31.16 5.86
N GLY A 168 -62.30 32.19 5.07
CA GLY A 168 -61.94 32.26 3.66
C GLY A 168 -60.43 32.18 3.41
N VAL A 169 -59.63 32.95 4.17
CA VAL A 169 -58.16 32.92 4.06
C VAL A 169 -57.59 31.56 4.47
N LEU A 170 -58.10 30.96 5.55
CA LEU A 170 -57.63 29.65 6.01
C LEU A 170 -57.95 28.54 4.99
N ALA A 171 -59.12 28.57 4.36
CA ALA A 171 -59.48 27.61 3.32
C ALA A 171 -58.58 27.69 2.07
N VAL A 172 -58.15 28.90 1.69
CA VAL A 172 -57.17 29.08 0.61
C VAL A 172 -55.82 28.48 0.98
N ILE A 173 -55.37 28.66 2.23
CA ILE A 173 -54.10 28.09 2.73
C ILE A 173 -54.18 26.56 2.76
N GLU A 174 -55.30 25.99 3.21
CA GLU A 174 -55.54 24.55 3.25
C GLU A 174 -55.60 23.93 1.85
N ALA A 175 -56.27 24.57 0.89
CA ALA A 175 -56.30 24.12 -0.50
C ALA A 175 -54.89 24.16 -1.14
N ALA A 176 -54.13 25.22 -0.89
CA ALA A 176 -52.75 25.35 -1.36
C ALA A 176 -51.83 24.26 -0.79
N THR A 177 -52.00 23.90 0.47
CA THR A 177 -51.21 22.85 1.13
C THR A 177 -51.62 21.45 0.71
N ALA A 178 -52.92 21.19 0.50
CA ALA A 178 -53.40 19.90 -0.02
C ALA A 178 -52.90 19.61 -1.45
N GLN A 179 -52.86 20.63 -2.32
CA GLN A 179 -52.36 20.48 -3.69
C GLN A 179 -50.83 20.32 -3.77
N ALA A 180 -50.10 20.83 -2.76
CA ALA A 180 -48.67 20.60 -2.63
C ALA A 180 -48.35 19.14 -2.26
N VAL A 181 -49.16 18.50 -1.40
CA VAL A 181 -48.97 17.09 -0.96
C VAL A 181 -49.42 16.08 -2.02
N SER A 182 -50.33 16.46 -2.93
CA SER A 182 -50.84 15.58 -4.01
C SER A 182 -49.90 15.43 -5.22
N ASN A 183 -48.85 16.23 -5.33
CA ASN A 183 -47.92 16.24 -6.48
C ASN A 183 -46.53 15.64 -6.16
N ASP A 184 -46.34 15.13 -4.94
CA ASP A 184 -45.24 14.22 -4.56
C ASP A 184 -45.57 12.76 -4.93
#